data_AF-A0A954IHD1-F1
#
_entry.id   AF-A0A954IHD1-F1
#
_cell.length_a   1.000
_cell.length_b   1.000
_cell.length_c   1.000
_cell.angle_alpha   90.00
_cell.angle_beta   90.00
_cell.angle_gamma   90.00
#
_symmetry.space_group_name_H-M   'P 1'
#
loop_
_entity.id
_entity.type
_entity.pdbx_description
1 polymer ?
#
loop_
_entity_poly.entity_id
_entity_poly.type
_entity_poly.pdbx_seq_one_letter_code
_entity_poly.pdbx_strand_id
1 'polypeptide(L)'
;MTTLAIPLIGIAGLAFAVWQYWWVVQQDPGTDRMKQIAERILQGAMAFLKAEYTVLVGFLLVVGALLAAFGNTEGSHPLVALSFGVGAVFSGFAGFFGMRIATQANVRTAS
;
A
#
# COMPACT_ATOMS: atom_id res chain seq x y z
N MET A 1 17.66 -18.10 16.81
CA MET A 1 16.33 -18.69 16.58
C MET A 1 15.25 -17.63 16.30
N THR A 2 15.30 -16.47 16.96
CA THR A 2 14.36 -15.34 16.74
C THR A 2 14.51 -14.63 15.39
N THR A 3 15.72 -14.57 14.81
CA THR A 3 16.01 -13.83 13.56
C THR A 3 15.35 -14.43 12.31
N LEU A 4 15.09 -15.74 12.28
CA LEU A 4 14.39 -16.40 11.16
C LEU A 4 12.86 -16.35 11.32
N ALA A 5 12.35 -16.20 12.54
CA ALA A 5 10.92 -16.14 12.80
C ALA A 5 10.28 -14.87 12.22
N ILE A 6 10.99 -13.74 12.26
CA ILE A 6 10.50 -12.44 11.76
C ILE A 6 10.15 -12.48 10.26
N PRO A 7 11.06 -12.88 9.34
CA PRO A 7 10.71 -12.95 7.92
C PRO A 7 9.65 -14.00 7.63
N LEU A 8 9.62 -15.12 8.37
CA LEU A 8 8.60 -16.17 8.22
C LEU A 8 7.19 -15.65 8.54
N ILE A 9 7.05 -14.88 9.63
CA ILE A 9 5.77 -14.26 9.99
C ILE A 9 5.36 -13.23 8.93
N GLY A 10 6.30 -12.45 8.41
CA GLY A 10 6.04 -11.51 7.31
C GLY A 10 5.49 -12.21 6.07
N ILE A 11 6.11 -13.32 5.66
CA ILE A 11 5.65 -14.14 4.52
C ILE A 11 4.26 -14.74 4.80
N ALA A 12 4.04 -15.29 6.00
CA ALA A 12 2.74 -15.83 6.39
C ALA A 12 1.64 -14.74 6.37
N GLY A 13 1.95 -13.53 6.83
CA GLY A 13 1.04 -12.39 6.76
C GLY A 13 0.69 -11.98 5.33
N LEU A 14 1.67 -11.94 4.42
CA LEU A 14 1.42 -11.67 3.00
C LEU A 14 0.58 -12.78 2.36
N ALA A 15 0.86 -14.05 2.67
CA ALA A 15 0.08 -15.18 2.18
C ALA A 15 -1.38 -15.09 2.64
N PHE A 16 -1.60 -14.74 3.91
CA PHE A 16 -2.94 -14.52 4.47
C PHE A 16 -3.66 -13.34 3.81
N ALA A 17 -2.97 -12.22 3.57
CA ALA A 17 -3.54 -11.07 2.88
C ALA A 17 -3.96 -11.41 1.43
N VAL A 18 -3.14 -12.18 0.71
CA VAL A 18 -3.48 -12.68 -0.63
C VAL A 18 -4.69 -13.60 -0.57
N TRP A 19 -4.73 -14.53 0.40
CA TRP A 19 -5.89 -15.41 0.57
C TRP A 19 -7.19 -14.62 0.83
N GLN A 20 -7.15 -13.63 1.72
CA GLN A 20 -8.29 -12.75 1.97
C GLN A 20 -8.72 -11.97 0.72
N TYR A 21 -7.75 -11.48 -0.07
CA TYR A 21 -8.05 -10.83 -1.35
C TYR A 21 -8.86 -11.75 -2.27
N TRP A 22 -8.40 -12.99 -2.48
CA TRP A 22 -9.10 -13.97 -3.32
C TRP A 22 -10.48 -14.31 -2.76
N TRP A 23 -10.60 -14.48 -1.46
CA TRP A 23 -11.87 -14.78 -0.80
C TRP A 23 -12.90 -13.66 -0.98
N VAL A 24 -12.48 -12.39 -0.87
CA VAL A 24 -13.36 -11.23 -1.10
C VAL A 24 -13.76 -11.17 -2.57
N VAL A 25 -12.83 -11.27 -3.52
CA VAL A 25 -13.13 -11.10 -4.94
C VAL A 25 -14.14 -12.14 -5.45
N GLN A 26 -14.18 -13.34 -4.85
CA GLN A 26 -15.13 -14.41 -5.16
C GLN A 26 -16.55 -14.15 -4.63
N GLN A 27 -16.76 -13.21 -3.69
CA GLN A 27 -18.10 -12.87 -3.23
C GLN A 27 -18.90 -12.19 -4.33
N ASP A 28 -20.22 -12.39 -4.31
CA ASP A 28 -21.15 -11.81 -5.28
C ASP A 28 -21.10 -10.27 -5.21
N PRO A 29 -20.80 -9.57 -6.32
CA PRO A 29 -20.84 -8.10 -6.37
C PRO A 29 -22.26 -7.51 -6.43
N GLY A 30 -23.32 -8.33 -6.36
CA GLY A 30 -24.71 -7.91 -6.31
C GLY A 30 -25.27 -7.50 -7.67
N THR A 31 -26.18 -6.54 -7.67
CA THR A 31 -26.91 -6.13 -8.89
C THR A 31 -26.04 -5.36 -9.88
N ASP A 32 -26.46 -5.30 -11.15
CA ASP A 32 -25.72 -4.55 -12.18
C ASP A 32 -25.60 -3.06 -11.88
N ARG A 33 -26.62 -2.48 -11.24
CA ARG A 33 -26.58 -1.09 -10.76
C ARG A 33 -25.48 -0.90 -9.70
N MET A 34 -25.32 -1.85 -8.78
CA MET A 34 -24.29 -1.81 -7.74
C MET A 34 -22.88 -1.91 -8.36
N LYS A 35 -22.69 -2.81 -9.32
CA LYS A 35 -21.43 -2.95 -10.08
C LYS A 35 -21.05 -1.65 -10.78
N GLN A 36 -22.00 -0.99 -11.45
CA GLN A 36 -21.75 0.29 -12.13
C GLN A 36 -21.35 1.41 -11.17
N ILE A 37 -21.97 1.49 -9.99
CA ILE A 37 -21.61 2.46 -8.95
C ILE A 37 -20.20 2.16 -8.41
N ALA A 38 -19.92 0.90 -8.10
CA ALA A 38 -18.62 0.47 -7.59
C ALA A 38 -17.48 0.79 -8.56
N GLU A 39 -17.70 0.59 -9.86
CA GLU A 39 -16.72 0.92 -10.90
C GLU A 39 -16.41 2.43 -10.94
N ARG A 40 -17.43 3.29 -10.83
CA ARG A 40 -17.22 4.75 -10.77
C ARG A 40 -16.45 5.17 -9.53
N ILE A 41 -16.73 4.53 -8.38
CA ILE A 41 -16.00 4.77 -7.12
C ILE A 41 -14.54 4.33 -7.28
N LEU A 42 -14.30 3.14 -7.84
CA LEU A 42 -12.96 2.62 -8.08
C LEU A 42 -12.15 3.58 -8.96
N GLN A 43 -12.72 4.04 -10.08
CA GLN A 43 -12.07 4.98 -10.99
C GLN A 43 -11.72 6.30 -10.28
N GLY A 44 -12.66 6.86 -9.49
CA GLY A 44 -12.42 8.08 -8.72
C GLY A 44 -11.32 7.90 -7.66
N ALA A 45 -11.36 6.79 -6.92
CA ALA A 45 -10.35 6.46 -5.91
C ALA A 45 -8.96 6.31 -6.53
N MET A 46 -8.84 5.61 -7.67
CA MET A 46 -7.57 5.46 -8.37
C MET A 46 -7.04 6.79 -8.92
N ALA A 47 -7.93 7.68 -9.38
CA ALA A 47 -7.55 9.03 -9.81
C ALA A 47 -7.03 9.87 -8.63
N PHE A 48 -7.70 9.81 -7.48
CA PHE A 48 -7.26 10.47 -6.25
C PHE A 48 -5.89 9.96 -5.80
N LEU A 49 -5.71 8.64 -5.71
CA LEU A 49 -4.44 8.04 -5.28
C LEU A 49 -3.28 8.43 -6.20
N LYS A 50 -3.52 8.50 -7.51
CA LYS A 50 -2.51 8.98 -8.48
C LYS A 50 -2.12 10.44 -8.21
N ALA A 51 -3.10 11.31 -7.94
CA ALA A 51 -2.84 12.71 -7.62
C ALA A 51 -2.07 12.84 -6.29
N GLU A 52 -2.50 12.11 -5.26
CA GLU A 52 -1.83 12.05 -3.96
C GLU A 52 -0.38 11.58 -4.09
N TYR A 53 -0.14 10.49 -4.82
CA TYR A 53 1.21 9.93 -4.99
C TYR A 53 2.13 10.84 -5.78
N THR A 54 1.57 11.61 -6.73
CA THR A 54 2.35 12.61 -7.48
C THR A 54 2.92 13.69 -6.55
N VAL A 55 2.11 14.16 -5.60
CA VAL A 55 2.57 15.14 -4.59
C VAL A 55 3.50 14.48 -3.57
N LEU A 56 3.17 13.27 -3.12
CA LEU A 56 3.95 12.51 -2.13
C LEU A 56 5.37 12.22 -2.61
N VAL A 57 5.55 11.90 -3.90
CA VAL A 57 6.89 11.66 -4.48
C VAL A 57 7.79 12.89 -4.33
N GLY A 58 7.25 14.10 -4.53
CA GLY A 58 8.01 15.34 -4.29
C GLY A 58 8.50 15.47 -2.86
N PHE A 59 7.62 15.18 -1.89
CA PHE A 59 7.98 15.15 -0.46
C PHE A 59 9.05 14.09 -0.16
N LEU A 60 8.92 12.88 -0.70
CA LEU A 60 9.88 11.80 -0.51
C LEU A 60 11.28 12.16 -1.04
N LEU A 61 11.36 12.84 -2.18
CA LEU A 61 12.63 13.29 -2.75
C LEU A 61 13.32 14.33 -1.87
N VAL A 62 12.57 15.32 -1.37
CA VAL A 62 13.12 16.37 -0.51
C VAL A 62 13.60 15.77 0.82
N VAL A 63 12.76 14.97 1.49
CA VAL A 63 13.13 14.34 2.76
C VAL A 63 14.27 13.34 2.58
N GLY A 64 14.24 12.53 1.51
CA GLY A 64 15.31 11.60 1.17
C GLY A 64 16.65 12.30 0.93
N ALA A 65 16.65 13.43 0.23
CA ALA A 65 17.86 14.24 0.02
C ALA A 65 18.38 14.84 1.33
N LEU A 66 17.50 15.35 2.21
CA LEU A 66 17.89 15.85 3.53
C LEU A 66 18.48 14.75 4.40
N LEU A 67 17.89 13.56 4.40
CA LEU A 67 18.41 12.40 5.13
C LEU A 67 19.75 11.93 4.56
N ALA A 68 19.95 11.99 3.24
CA ALA A 68 21.23 11.65 2.62
C ALA A 68 22.33 12.67 2.97
N ALA A 69 22.00 13.96 3.02
CA ALA A 69 22.96 15.03 3.29
C ALA A 69 23.32 15.17 4.78
N PHE A 70 22.34 15.05 5.68
CA PHE A 70 22.49 15.33 7.11
C PHE A 70 22.38 14.09 8.00
N GLY A 71 22.00 12.93 7.45
CA GLY A 71 21.83 11.70 8.21
C GLY A 71 23.13 10.98 8.59
N ASN A 72 24.30 11.54 8.27
CA ASN A 72 25.60 10.97 8.60
C ASN A 72 26.23 11.66 9.81
N THR A 73 25.56 11.58 10.96
CA THR A 73 26.04 12.06 12.28
C THR A 73 26.64 10.92 13.11
N GLU A 74 27.42 11.24 14.14
CA GLU A 74 27.96 10.23 15.07
C GLU A 74 26.81 9.47 15.74
N GLY A 75 26.59 8.21 15.32
CA GLY A 75 25.48 7.36 15.76
C GLY A 75 24.48 6.97 14.65
N SER A 76 24.58 7.57 13.46
CA SER A 76 23.69 7.30 12.33
C SER A 76 24.43 6.58 11.19
N HIS A 77 23.75 5.62 10.53
CA HIS A 77 24.32 4.89 9.40
C HIS A 77 23.91 5.56 8.08
N PRO A 78 24.80 5.66 7.07
CA PRO A 78 24.44 6.13 5.72
C PRO A 78 23.27 5.39 5.05
N LEU A 79 22.85 4.24 5.58
CA LEU A 79 21.75 3.44 5.07
C LEU A 79 20.38 3.99 5.47
N VAL A 80 20.29 5.02 6.32
CA VAL A 80 19.02 5.62 6.76
C VAL A 80 18.21 6.14 5.56
N ALA A 81 18.85 6.86 4.63
CA ALA A 81 18.19 7.37 3.43
C ALA A 81 17.69 6.22 2.51
N LEU A 82 18.48 5.14 2.41
CA LEU A 82 18.09 3.95 1.64
C LEU A 82 16.89 3.25 2.28
N SER A 83 16.93 3.01 3.60
CA SER A 83 15.84 2.40 4.35
C SER A 83 14.55 3.22 4.29
N PHE A 84 14.66 4.56 4.31
CA PHE A 84 13.52 5.46 4.08
C PHE A 84 12.90 5.26 2.70
N GLY A 85 13.72 5.24 1.64
CA GLY A 85 13.24 5.02 0.28
C GLY A 85 12.57 3.65 0.10
N VAL A 86 13.20 2.59 0.62
CA VAL A 86 12.64 1.23 0.59
C VAL A 86 11.31 1.17 1.35
N GLY A 87 11.24 1.76 2.54
CA GLY A 87 10.02 1.83 3.34
C GLY A 87 8.90 2.60 2.62
N ALA A 88 9.23 3.72 1.99
CA ALA A 88 8.28 4.52 1.23
C ALA A 88 7.69 3.75 0.03
N VAL A 89 8.50 2.99 -0.69
CA VAL A 89 8.04 2.15 -1.79
C VAL A 89 7.08 1.07 -1.31
N PHE A 90 7.43 0.34 -0.24
CA PHE A 90 6.54 -0.68 0.32
C PHE A 90 5.25 -0.08 0.91
N SER A 91 5.31 1.10 1.52
CA SER A 91 4.14 1.83 2.01
C SER A 91 3.21 2.24 0.86
N GLY A 92 3.77 2.77 -0.23
CA GLY A 92 3.01 3.10 -1.44
C GLY A 92 2.34 1.87 -2.06
N PHE A 93 3.03 0.73 -2.11
CA PHE A 93 2.38 -0.51 -2.56
C PHE A 93 1.24 -0.94 -1.63
N ALA A 94 1.43 -0.88 -0.31
CA ALA A 94 0.39 -1.22 0.65
C ALA A 94 -0.86 -0.33 0.49
N GLY A 95 -0.68 0.98 0.31
CA GLY A 95 -1.77 1.92 0.07
C GLY A 95 -2.51 1.65 -1.25
N PHE A 96 -1.78 1.42 -2.34
CA PHE A 96 -2.36 1.10 -3.65
C PHE A 96 -3.23 -0.17 -3.61
N PHE A 97 -2.68 -1.28 -3.09
CA PHE A 97 -3.42 -2.53 -3.00
C PHE A 97 -4.59 -2.41 -2.03
N GLY A 98 -4.39 -1.74 -0.88
CA GLY A 98 -5.43 -1.50 0.12
C GLY A 98 -6.64 -0.74 -0.41
N MET A 99 -6.41 0.36 -1.14
CA MET A 99 -7.50 1.16 -1.71
C MET A 99 -8.29 0.38 -2.76
N ARG A 100 -7.59 -0.42 -3.59
CA ARG A 100 -8.23 -1.25 -4.61
C ARG A 100 -9.10 -2.34 -4.01
N ILE A 101 -8.64 -3.05 -2.97
CA ILE A 101 -9.45 -4.09 -2.34
C ILE A 101 -10.61 -3.49 -1.53
N ALA A 102 -10.40 -2.36 -0.84
CA ALA A 102 -11.46 -1.70 -0.08
C ALA A 102 -12.64 -1.28 -0.98
N THR A 103 -12.35 -0.65 -2.11
CA THR A 103 -13.40 -0.24 -3.08
C THR A 103 -14.13 -1.44 -3.67
N GLN A 104 -13.44 -2.55 -3.94
CA GLN A 104 -14.04 -3.79 -4.42
C GLN A 104 -14.82 -4.56 -3.33
N ALA A 105 -14.42 -4.46 -2.07
CA ALA A 105 -15.09 -5.09 -0.94
C ALA A 105 -16.41 -4.39 -0.62
N ASN A 106 -16.45 -3.05 -0.69
CA ASN A 106 -17.63 -2.26 -0.33
C ASN A 106 -18.91 -2.69 -1.06
N VAL A 107 -18.81 -3.01 -2.36
CA VAL A 107 -19.98 -3.45 -3.14
C VAL A 107 -20.47 -4.84 -2.72
N ARG A 108 -19.55 -5.73 -2.34
CA ARG A 108 -19.82 -7.11 -1.92
C ARG A 108 -20.30 -7.22 -0.47
N THR A 109 -19.97 -6.24 0.36
CA THR A 109 -20.52 -6.13 1.72
C THR A 109 -21.95 -5.59 1.69
N ALA A 110 -22.26 -4.76 0.69
CA ALA A 110 -23.56 -4.13 0.55
C ALA A 110 -24.59 -4.99 -0.22
N SER A 111 -24.12 -5.97 -1.01
CA SER A 111 -24.95 -6.91 -1.79
C SER A 111 -25.58 -7.97 -0.92
#